data_AF-A0A2S2QLP4-F1
#
_entry.id   AF-A0A2S2QLP4-F1
#
_cell.length_a   1.000
_cell.length_b   1.000
_cell.length_c   1.000
_cell.angle_alpha   90.00
_cell.angle_beta   90.00
_cell.angle_gamma   90.00
#
_symmetry.space_group_name_H-M   'P 1'
#
loop_
_entity.id
_entity.type
_entity.pdbx_description
1 polymer ?
#
loop_
_entity_poly.entity_id
_entity_poly.type
_entity_poly.pdbx_seq_one_letter_code
_entity_poly.pdbx_strand_id
1 'polypeptide(L)'
;FVFFFFFFILKLQNNRIAKLNNGNFVMYSKINKLLLSDNVVHEVPAGLPKSLVHLNLNKNPIKSMDQLSRAVGLQVLSRCGLAMYPALDVSGNELLNDLDPVALVATCRLYWLNVIGCTALFRLLESRCRCLSAVQWTRNHKILMFGMPPCPVANGTSVTDKCTAPTALHQAMTLFERCTDEWDRRNTYHRSIGLWLVITVVEVTVPMYVRWRNQRGHSKIVRAIAIHELDSF
;
A
#
# COMPACT_ATOMS: atom_id res chain seq x y z
N PHE A 1 -17.05 9.46 15.90
CA PHE A 1 -15.73 10.00 15.53
C PHE A 1 -15.32 9.40 14.20
N VAL A 2 -15.46 10.17 13.10
CA VAL A 2 -14.96 9.76 11.79
C VAL A 2 -13.45 9.93 11.84
N PHE A 3 -12.68 8.84 11.74
CA PHE A 3 -11.24 8.91 11.51
C PHE A 3 -11.04 9.56 10.13
N PHE A 4 -10.87 10.88 10.10
CA PHE A 4 -10.38 11.57 8.92
C PHE A 4 -8.93 11.11 8.73
N PHE A 5 -8.72 10.10 7.89
CA PHE A 5 -7.39 9.78 7.40
C PHE A 5 -6.93 10.94 6.53
N PHE A 6 -6.26 11.92 7.13
CA PHE A 6 -5.55 12.95 6.39
C PHE A 6 -4.39 12.28 5.65
N PHE A 7 -4.56 12.10 4.34
CA PHE A 7 -3.49 11.68 3.46
C PHE A 7 -2.65 12.90 3.08
N PHE A 8 -1.40 12.92 3.50
CA PHE A 8 -0.45 13.93 3.04
C PHE A 8 0.19 13.46 1.74
N ILE A 9 0.01 14.25 0.68
CA ILE A 9 0.54 13.98 -0.66
C ILE A 9 1.57 15.06 -0.98
N LEU A 10 2.80 14.65 -1.25
CA LEU A 10 3.84 15.54 -1.75
C LEU A 10 4.03 15.31 -3.25
N LYS A 11 3.80 16.35 -4.04
CA LYS A 11 3.93 16.36 -5.50
C LYS A 11 5.21 17.05 -5.91
N LEU A 12 6.14 16.30 -6.49
CA LEU A 12 7.42 16.78 -7.01
C LEU A 12 7.66 16.31 -8.45
N GLN A 13 6.61 15.93 -9.16
CA GLN A 13 6.69 15.50 -10.55
C GLN A 13 7.20 16.61 -11.49
N ASN A 14 7.79 16.23 -12.62
CA ASN A 14 8.24 17.13 -13.69
C ASN A 14 9.31 18.14 -13.23
N ASN A 15 10.23 17.69 -12.38
CA ASN A 15 11.37 18.49 -11.93
C ASN A 15 12.67 17.88 -12.44
N ARG A 16 13.81 18.45 -12.02
CA ARG A 16 15.16 17.93 -12.32
C ARG A 16 15.81 17.31 -11.09
N ILE A 17 15.03 16.59 -10.27
CA ILE A 17 15.52 15.97 -9.04
C ILE A 17 16.34 14.74 -9.43
N ALA A 18 17.65 14.78 -9.17
CA ALA A 18 18.57 13.70 -9.49
C ALA A 18 18.90 12.80 -8.29
N LYS A 19 18.99 13.40 -7.10
CA LYS A 19 19.35 12.73 -5.86
C LYS A 19 18.46 13.18 -4.73
N LEU A 20 18.07 12.22 -3.90
CA LEU A 20 17.30 12.41 -2.69
C LEU A 20 18.11 11.78 -1.56
N ASN A 21 18.65 12.64 -0.70
CA ASN A 21 19.54 12.19 0.37
C ASN A 21 18.72 11.69 1.57
N ASN A 22 19.35 10.79 2.32
CA ASN A 22 18.87 10.35 3.61
C ASN A 22 18.74 11.59 4.52
N GLY A 23 17.53 11.97 4.92
CA GLY A 23 17.32 13.22 5.66
C GLY A 23 16.34 14.20 5.02
N ASN A 24 16.20 14.20 3.70
CA ASN A 24 15.39 15.19 2.97
C ASN A 24 13.91 15.22 3.42
N PHE A 25 13.41 14.08 3.92
CA PHE A 25 12.03 13.94 4.38
C PHE A 25 11.88 13.81 5.90
N VAL A 26 12.94 14.04 6.68
CA VAL A 26 12.91 13.88 8.15
C VAL A 26 11.90 14.85 8.79
N MET A 27 11.85 16.08 8.31
CA MET A 27 10.87 17.09 8.76
C MET A 27 9.45 16.79 8.26
N TYR A 28 9.30 15.93 7.25
CA TYR A 28 8.03 15.60 6.60
C TYR A 28 7.55 14.18 6.94
N SER A 29 7.57 13.85 8.23
CA SER A 29 7.27 12.53 8.78
C SER A 29 5.82 12.03 8.61
N LYS A 30 4.93 12.84 8.04
CA LYS A 30 3.51 12.53 7.82
C LYS A 30 3.17 12.22 6.35
N ILE A 31 4.10 12.36 5.40
CA ILE A 31 3.82 12.12 3.98
C ILE A 31 3.42 10.65 3.76
N ASN A 32 2.26 10.44 3.13
CA ASN A 32 1.78 9.11 2.76
C ASN A 32 1.98 8.78 1.29
N LYS A 33 1.94 9.80 0.42
CA LYS A 33 2.14 9.62 -1.02
C LYS A 33 3.20 10.58 -1.53
N LEU A 34 4.21 10.06 -2.20
CA LEU A 34 5.28 10.83 -2.81
C LEU A 34 5.27 10.61 -4.32
N LEU A 35 5.03 11.69 -5.06
CA LEU A 35 4.99 11.67 -6.53
C LEU A 35 6.25 12.33 -7.08
N LEU A 36 7.09 11.55 -7.72
CA LEU A 36 8.39 11.92 -8.30
C LEU A 36 8.48 11.53 -9.78
N SER A 37 7.34 11.41 -10.47
CA SER A 37 7.33 11.06 -11.89
C SER A 37 8.04 12.13 -12.75
N ASP A 38 8.57 11.72 -13.89
CA ASP A 38 9.23 12.62 -14.86
C ASP A 38 10.33 13.47 -14.18
N ASN A 39 11.25 12.80 -13.48
CA ASN A 39 12.44 13.39 -12.89
C ASN A 39 13.71 12.70 -13.44
N VAL A 40 14.88 12.97 -12.85
CA VAL A 40 16.17 12.38 -13.24
C VAL A 40 16.76 11.51 -12.13
N VAL A 41 15.91 10.85 -11.36
CA VAL A 41 16.31 9.98 -10.25
C VAL A 41 16.93 8.68 -10.78
N HIS A 42 18.16 8.39 -10.36
CA HIS A 42 18.88 7.19 -10.82
C HIS A 42 18.76 5.98 -9.90
N GLU A 43 18.40 6.21 -8.64
CA GLU A 43 18.32 5.19 -7.60
C GLU A 43 17.13 5.48 -6.69
N VAL A 44 16.53 4.43 -6.15
CA VAL A 44 15.44 4.59 -5.16
C VAL A 44 15.98 5.36 -3.93
N PRO A 45 15.31 6.43 -3.48
CA PRO A 45 15.77 7.22 -2.33
C PRO A 45 15.86 6.39 -1.05
N ALA A 46 17.04 6.37 -0.42
CA ALA A 46 17.17 5.94 0.97
C ALA A 46 16.49 6.95 1.92
N GLY A 47 15.95 6.48 3.05
CA GLY A 47 15.43 7.40 4.08
C GLY A 47 14.06 7.99 3.83
N LEU A 48 13.20 7.30 3.08
CA LEU A 48 11.80 7.69 2.93
C LEU A 48 11.08 7.72 4.30
N PRO A 49 10.10 8.62 4.49
CA PRO A 49 9.43 8.78 5.77
C PRO A 49 8.60 7.54 6.12
N LYS A 50 8.56 7.16 7.41
CA LYS A 50 7.88 5.95 7.94
C LYS A 50 6.39 5.87 7.61
N SER A 51 5.76 7.00 7.30
CA SER A 51 4.34 7.10 6.94
C SER A 51 4.06 6.83 5.46
N LEU A 52 5.10 6.68 4.63
CA LEU A 52 4.96 6.56 3.19
C LEU A 52 4.33 5.21 2.83
N VAL A 53 3.27 5.28 2.03
CA VAL A 53 2.54 4.12 1.52
C VAL A 53 2.66 4.03 0.00
N HIS A 54 2.63 5.18 -0.68
CA HIS A 54 2.69 5.22 -2.13
C HIS A 54 3.92 5.99 -2.62
N LEU A 55 4.68 5.36 -3.49
CA LEU A 55 5.84 5.94 -4.15
C LEU A 55 5.67 5.83 -5.66
N ASN A 56 5.65 6.96 -6.34
CA ASN A 56 5.62 7.02 -7.79
C ASN A 56 6.95 7.57 -8.32
N LEU A 57 7.71 6.73 -9.01
CA LEU A 57 8.98 7.00 -9.67
C LEU A 57 8.88 6.76 -11.18
N ASN A 58 7.68 6.85 -11.75
CA ASN A 58 7.45 6.67 -13.17
C ASN A 58 8.34 7.59 -14.02
N LYS A 59 8.81 7.12 -15.18
CA LYS A 59 9.65 7.87 -16.12
C LYS A 59 10.83 8.55 -15.44
N ASN A 60 11.64 7.74 -14.78
CA ASN A 60 12.94 8.14 -14.27
C ASN A 60 14.03 7.25 -14.90
N PRO A 61 15.30 7.65 -14.83
CA PRO A 61 16.43 6.84 -15.28
C PRO A 61 16.94 5.90 -14.17
N ILE A 62 16.04 5.19 -13.46
CA ILE A 62 16.43 4.28 -12.37
C ILE A 62 17.12 3.04 -12.94
N LYS A 63 18.28 2.71 -12.37
CA LYS A 63 19.07 1.53 -12.77
C LYS A 63 18.85 0.31 -11.89
N SER A 64 18.73 0.53 -10.58
CA SER A 64 18.60 -0.55 -9.58
C SER A 64 17.68 -0.14 -8.43
N MET A 65 17.08 -1.16 -7.79
CA MET A 65 16.22 -1.05 -6.62
C MET A 65 16.89 -1.50 -5.31
N ASP A 66 18.20 -1.72 -5.28
CA ASP A 66 18.91 -2.22 -4.08
C ASP A 66 18.66 -1.36 -2.82
N GLN A 67 18.52 -0.04 -3.02
CA GLN A 67 18.25 0.92 -1.95
C GLN A 67 16.82 0.85 -1.39
N LEU A 68 15.91 0.07 -1.99
CA LEU A 68 14.57 -0.14 -1.44
C LEU A 68 14.64 -0.77 -0.04
N SER A 69 15.64 -1.62 0.19
CA SER A 69 16.03 -2.17 1.50
C SER A 69 16.65 -1.15 2.45
N ARG A 70 16.81 0.12 2.06
CA ARG A 70 17.15 1.26 2.93
C ARG A 70 16.10 2.38 2.95
N ALA A 71 15.08 2.29 2.10
CA ALA A 71 13.86 3.10 2.19
C ALA A 71 13.03 2.71 3.43
N VAL A 72 13.42 3.25 4.59
CA VAL A 72 12.79 3.04 5.90
C VAL A 72 11.25 3.19 5.82
N GLY A 73 10.74 4.13 5.01
CA GLY A 73 9.31 4.29 4.76
C GLY A 73 8.56 3.04 4.33
N LEU A 74 9.19 2.17 3.54
CA LEU A 74 8.57 0.96 2.99
C LEU A 74 8.87 -0.29 3.84
N GLN A 75 9.87 -0.23 4.72
CA GLN A 75 10.42 -1.37 5.46
C GLN A 75 9.94 -1.53 6.90
N VAL A 76 9.31 -0.53 7.50
CA VAL A 76 9.33 -0.45 8.97
C VAL A 76 8.42 -1.46 9.68
N LEU A 77 9.08 -2.55 10.05
CA LEU A 77 8.87 -3.49 11.15
C LEU A 77 8.86 -2.85 12.55
N SER A 78 8.31 -1.65 12.73
CA SER A 78 8.03 -1.14 14.09
C SER A 78 6.64 -0.56 14.27
N ARG A 79 5.92 -0.24 13.19
CA ARG A 79 4.55 0.25 13.27
C ARG A 79 3.80 -0.16 12.01
N CYS A 80 3.32 -1.42 11.97
CA CYS A 80 2.25 -1.88 11.07
C CYS A 80 0.91 -1.17 11.36
N GLY A 81 0.92 0.17 11.35
CA GLY A 81 -0.24 1.06 11.49
C GLY A 81 -0.57 1.77 10.18
N LEU A 82 -0.12 1.22 9.04
CA LEU A 82 -0.47 1.73 7.73
C LEU A 82 -1.93 1.36 7.45
N ALA A 83 -2.80 2.36 7.38
CA ALA A 83 -4.21 2.16 7.05
C ALA A 83 -4.47 1.77 5.59
N MET A 84 -3.42 1.80 4.75
CA MET A 84 -3.53 1.55 3.32
C MET A 84 -2.38 0.67 2.83
N TYR A 85 -2.65 -0.13 1.81
CA TYR A 85 -1.69 -1.05 1.22
C TYR A 85 -0.60 -0.30 0.44
N PRO A 86 0.69 -0.62 0.66
CA PRO A 86 1.78 -0.06 -0.10
C PRO A 86 1.71 -0.33 -1.61
N ALA A 87 2.06 0.69 -2.38
CA ALA A 87 2.02 0.66 -3.84
C ALA A 87 3.25 1.39 -4.41
N LEU A 88 3.97 0.71 -5.30
CA LEU A 88 5.19 1.22 -5.93
C LEU A 88 5.02 1.29 -7.45
N ASP A 89 5.18 2.48 -8.02
CA ASP A 89 5.22 2.70 -9.47
C ASP A 89 6.65 3.01 -9.92
N VAL A 90 7.25 2.14 -10.72
CA VAL A 90 8.54 2.33 -11.39
C VAL A 90 8.41 2.19 -12.91
N SER A 91 7.20 2.36 -13.45
CA SER A 91 6.96 2.24 -14.89
C SER A 91 7.73 3.29 -15.71
N GLY A 92 8.06 2.98 -16.96
CA GLY A 92 8.82 3.87 -17.84
C GLY A 92 10.27 4.09 -17.40
N ASN A 93 10.83 3.25 -16.53
CA ASN A 93 12.25 3.26 -16.20
C ASN A 93 12.99 2.30 -17.13
N GLU A 94 13.40 2.79 -18.31
CA GLU A 94 14.02 1.98 -19.36
C GLU A 94 15.37 1.38 -18.95
N LEU A 95 16.06 2.02 -17.99
CA LEU A 95 17.37 1.59 -17.49
C LEU A 95 17.27 0.52 -16.39
N LEU A 96 16.08 0.24 -15.87
CA LEU A 96 15.88 -0.74 -14.80
C LEU A 96 16.09 -2.14 -15.36
N ASN A 97 17.22 -2.75 -15.01
CA ASN A 97 17.65 -4.03 -15.57
C ASN A 97 17.32 -5.22 -14.68
N ASP A 98 17.13 -5.00 -13.38
CA ASP A 98 16.93 -6.06 -12.40
C ASP A 98 16.01 -5.61 -11.26
N LEU A 99 15.34 -6.59 -10.65
CA LEU A 99 14.61 -6.42 -9.39
C LEU A 99 15.18 -7.43 -8.41
N ASP A 100 15.92 -6.95 -7.42
CA ASP A 100 16.40 -7.82 -6.35
C ASP A 100 15.19 -8.29 -5.52
N PRO A 101 14.90 -9.60 -5.48
CA PRO A 101 13.81 -10.12 -4.66
C PRO A 101 14.02 -9.82 -3.17
N VAL A 102 15.27 -9.72 -2.68
CA VAL A 102 15.54 -9.33 -1.28
C VAL A 102 15.08 -7.91 -1.01
N ALA A 103 15.33 -6.99 -1.95
CA ALA A 103 14.91 -5.60 -1.84
C ALA A 103 13.38 -5.45 -1.88
N LEU A 104 12.69 -6.20 -2.75
CA LEU A 104 11.22 -6.22 -2.82
C LEU A 104 10.59 -6.78 -1.54
N VAL A 105 11.13 -7.90 -1.05
CA VAL A 105 10.65 -8.58 0.16
C VAL A 105 10.92 -7.75 1.42
N ALA A 106 11.88 -6.83 1.39
CA ALA A 106 12.10 -5.89 2.50
C ALA A 106 10.90 -4.96 2.73
N THR A 107 9.97 -4.83 1.79
CA THR A 107 8.77 -4.01 1.95
C THR A 107 7.72 -4.71 2.81
N CYS A 108 7.00 -4.00 3.69
CA CYS A 108 5.93 -4.63 4.47
C CYS A 108 4.61 -4.63 3.69
N ARG A 109 4.11 -5.81 3.28
CA ARG A 109 2.81 -5.99 2.62
C ARG A 109 2.63 -5.17 1.32
N LEU A 110 3.63 -5.18 0.44
CA LEU A 110 3.45 -4.61 -0.90
C LEU A 110 2.28 -5.28 -1.62
N TYR A 111 1.34 -4.48 -2.08
CA TYR A 111 0.13 -4.98 -2.74
C TYR A 111 0.13 -4.72 -4.24
N TRP A 112 0.80 -3.65 -4.66
CA TRP A 112 0.78 -3.19 -6.03
C TRP A 112 2.17 -2.75 -6.50
N LEU A 113 2.61 -3.29 -7.65
CA LEU A 113 3.88 -3.00 -8.29
C LEU A 113 3.69 -2.78 -9.79
N ASN A 114 4.11 -1.63 -10.30
CA ASN A 114 4.04 -1.33 -11.73
C ASN A 114 5.44 -1.19 -12.33
N VAL A 115 5.75 -2.05 -13.31
CA VAL A 115 7.02 -2.09 -14.05
C VAL A 115 6.79 -1.98 -15.56
N ILE A 116 5.62 -1.50 -15.99
CA ILE A 116 5.31 -1.30 -17.42
C ILE A 116 6.36 -0.39 -18.06
N GLY A 117 6.88 -0.76 -19.23
CA GLY A 117 7.85 0.05 -19.96
C GLY A 117 9.29 -0.03 -19.43
N CYS A 118 9.58 -0.92 -18.47
CA CYS A 118 10.96 -1.25 -18.08
C CYS A 118 11.57 -2.25 -19.07
N THR A 119 12.01 -1.78 -20.23
CA THR A 119 12.43 -2.62 -21.36
C THR A 119 13.75 -3.39 -21.14
N ALA A 120 14.59 -2.95 -20.21
CA ALA A 120 15.84 -3.64 -19.88
C ALA A 120 15.67 -4.75 -18.82
N LEU A 121 14.48 -4.87 -18.22
CA LEU A 121 14.25 -5.70 -17.06
C LEU A 121 14.40 -7.20 -17.38
N PHE A 122 15.24 -7.89 -16.60
CA PHE A 122 15.52 -9.33 -16.71
C PHE A 122 15.97 -9.82 -18.09
N ARG A 123 16.63 -8.97 -18.87
CA ARG A 123 17.06 -9.33 -20.23
C ARG A 123 18.22 -10.34 -20.28
N LEU A 124 19.04 -10.39 -19.24
CA LEU A 124 20.25 -11.22 -19.19
C LEU A 124 19.95 -12.62 -18.63
N LEU A 125 20.59 -13.65 -19.19
CA LEU A 125 20.41 -15.04 -18.71
C LEU A 125 20.78 -15.21 -17.23
N GLU A 126 21.77 -14.46 -16.74
CA GLU A 126 22.19 -14.44 -15.33
C GLU A 126 21.08 -13.96 -14.38
N SER A 127 20.12 -13.18 -14.89
CA SER A 127 19.00 -12.65 -14.10
C SER A 127 17.82 -13.64 -14.02
N ARG A 128 17.91 -14.79 -14.70
CA ARG A 128 16.86 -15.83 -14.74
C ARG A 128 16.34 -16.21 -13.36
N CYS A 129 17.23 -16.55 -12.44
CA CYS A 129 16.81 -17.00 -11.11
C CYS A 129 16.18 -15.88 -10.30
N ARG A 130 16.66 -14.64 -10.41
CA ARG A 130 16.04 -13.48 -9.76
C ARG A 130 14.66 -13.20 -10.32
N CYS A 131 14.48 -13.28 -11.64
CA CYS A 131 13.18 -13.16 -12.29
C CYS A 131 12.20 -14.22 -11.78
N LEU A 132 12.60 -15.49 -11.78
CA LEU A 132 11.75 -16.59 -11.31
C LEU A 132 11.37 -16.42 -9.84
N SER A 133 12.32 -16.04 -8.98
CA SER A 133 12.04 -15.76 -7.56
C SER A 133 11.08 -14.59 -7.38
N ALA A 134 11.26 -13.49 -8.14
CA ALA A 134 10.36 -12.34 -8.09
C ALA A 134 8.94 -12.71 -8.54
N VAL A 135 8.80 -13.43 -9.67
CA VAL A 135 7.50 -13.92 -10.18
C VAL A 135 6.82 -14.85 -9.17
N GLN A 136 7.57 -15.79 -8.60
CA GLN A 136 7.03 -16.74 -7.65
C GLN A 136 6.58 -16.03 -6.37
N TRP A 137 7.38 -15.08 -5.88
CA TRP A 137 7.02 -14.28 -4.72
C TRP A 137 5.76 -13.44 -4.94
N THR A 138 5.63 -12.75 -6.08
CA THR A 138 4.42 -11.95 -6.38
C THR A 138 3.17 -12.82 -6.49
N ARG A 139 3.28 -14.00 -7.10
CA ARG A 139 2.18 -14.98 -7.17
C ARG A 139 1.77 -15.49 -5.80
N ASN A 140 2.73 -15.93 -4.99
CA ASN A 140 2.46 -16.50 -3.66
C ASN A 140 1.77 -15.49 -2.74
N HIS A 141 2.15 -14.22 -2.82
CA HIS A 141 1.59 -13.15 -1.99
C HIS A 141 0.48 -12.34 -2.67
N LYS A 142 0.00 -12.79 -3.84
CA LYS A 142 -1.09 -12.16 -4.61
C LYS A 142 -0.88 -10.66 -4.87
N ILE A 143 0.36 -10.29 -5.16
CA ILE A 143 0.74 -8.90 -5.44
C ILE A 143 0.28 -8.56 -6.85
N LEU A 144 -0.48 -7.47 -6.99
CA LEU A 144 -0.90 -6.96 -8.28
C LEU A 144 0.29 -6.35 -8.99
N MET A 145 0.75 -7.03 -10.03
CA MET A 145 1.97 -6.67 -10.74
C MET A 145 1.69 -6.46 -12.23
N PHE A 146 2.17 -5.34 -12.77
CA PHE A 146 1.89 -4.91 -14.14
C PHE A 146 3.17 -4.76 -14.94
N GLY A 147 3.19 -5.31 -16.15
CA GLY A 147 4.28 -5.10 -17.12
C GLY A 147 5.51 -5.99 -16.96
N MET A 148 5.43 -7.08 -16.20
CA MET A 148 6.56 -8.00 -16.03
C MET A 148 6.86 -8.75 -17.35
N PRO A 149 8.12 -8.75 -17.82
CA PRO A 149 8.52 -9.50 -19.01
C PRO A 149 8.64 -11.00 -18.70
N PRO A 150 8.59 -11.87 -19.74
CA PRO A 150 8.87 -13.29 -19.57
C PRO A 150 10.32 -13.51 -19.10
N CYS A 151 10.52 -14.39 -18.12
CA CYS A 151 11.86 -14.71 -17.64
C CYS A 151 12.69 -15.44 -18.70
N PRO A 152 14.02 -15.24 -18.75
CA PRO A 152 14.91 -15.98 -19.63
C PRO A 152 14.81 -17.50 -19.43
N VAL A 153 14.79 -18.24 -20.53
CA VAL A 153 14.80 -19.71 -20.53
C VAL A 153 16.25 -20.18 -20.61
N ALA A 154 16.63 -21.20 -19.84
CA ALA A 154 17.95 -21.81 -20.00
C ALA A 154 17.90 -23.07 -20.87
N ASN A 155 19.02 -23.35 -21.52
CA ASN A 155 19.16 -24.40 -22.53
C ASN A 155 19.39 -25.81 -21.96
N GLY A 156 19.20 -26.04 -20.66
CA GLY A 156 19.11 -27.38 -20.07
C GLY A 156 20.41 -28.17 -19.99
N THR A 157 21.57 -27.53 -20.18
CA THR A 157 22.88 -28.20 -20.28
C THR A 157 23.81 -27.94 -19.10
N SER A 158 23.41 -27.15 -18.09
CA SER A 158 24.29 -26.75 -16.98
C SER A 158 23.68 -27.00 -15.60
N VAL A 159 24.50 -27.40 -14.64
CA VAL A 159 24.18 -27.50 -13.21
C VAL A 159 23.68 -26.15 -12.62
N THR A 160 23.95 -25.03 -13.31
CA THR A 160 23.43 -23.69 -13.00
C THR A 160 21.94 -23.50 -13.33
N ASP A 161 21.26 -24.51 -13.89
CA ASP A 161 19.84 -24.43 -14.23
C ASP A 161 18.89 -24.64 -13.05
N LYS A 162 19.43 -25.05 -11.89
CA LYS A 162 18.68 -25.14 -10.64
C LYS A 162 18.80 -23.84 -9.86
N CYS A 163 17.75 -23.03 -9.90
CA CYS A 163 17.65 -21.84 -9.07
C CYS A 163 17.43 -22.23 -7.60
N THR A 164 18.49 -22.24 -6.81
CA THR A 164 18.39 -22.32 -5.35
C THR A 164 18.33 -20.91 -4.79
N ALA A 165 17.31 -20.61 -3.99
CA ALA A 165 17.20 -19.31 -3.35
C ALA A 165 18.38 -19.11 -2.37
N PRO A 166 19.04 -17.94 -2.36
CA PRO A 166 20.08 -17.65 -1.38
C PRO A 166 19.47 -17.57 0.03
N THR A 167 20.23 -17.95 1.05
CA THR A 167 19.77 -17.93 2.46
C THR A 167 19.25 -16.56 2.90
N ALA A 168 19.84 -15.48 2.39
CA ALA A 168 19.40 -14.11 2.65
C ALA A 168 17.97 -13.85 2.14
N LEU A 169 17.58 -14.44 1.01
CA LEU A 169 16.21 -14.32 0.48
C LEU A 169 15.21 -15.04 1.40
N HIS A 170 15.56 -16.22 1.90
CA HIS A 170 14.71 -16.95 2.84
C HIS A 170 14.48 -16.17 4.13
N GLN A 171 15.55 -15.61 4.71
CA GLN A 171 15.46 -14.76 5.90
C GLN A 171 14.58 -13.52 5.65
N ALA A 172 14.77 -12.83 4.52
CA ALA A 172 13.92 -11.69 4.15
C ALA A 172 12.45 -12.11 4.02
N MET A 173 12.16 -13.27 3.42
CA MET A 173 10.79 -13.77 3.25
C MET A 173 10.10 -14.01 4.60
N THR A 174 10.80 -14.59 5.58
CA THR A 174 10.20 -14.78 6.92
C THR A 174 9.87 -13.46 7.61
N LEU A 175 10.66 -12.41 7.37
CA LEU A 175 10.38 -11.07 7.90
C LEU A 175 9.16 -10.45 7.22
N PHE A 176 9.03 -10.63 5.91
CA PHE A 176 7.86 -10.18 5.15
C PHE A 176 6.56 -10.85 5.63
N GLU A 177 6.58 -12.16 5.82
CA GLU A 177 5.42 -12.93 6.29
C GLU A 177 4.98 -12.47 7.68
N ARG A 178 5.93 -12.32 8.61
CA ARG A 178 5.66 -11.79 9.95
C ARG A 178 5.04 -10.40 9.89
N CYS A 179 5.59 -9.51 9.06
CA CYS A 179 5.07 -8.15 8.92
C CYS A 179 3.65 -8.13 8.33
N THR A 180 3.40 -9.00 7.36
CA THR A 180 2.11 -9.16 6.68
C THR A 180 1.02 -9.66 7.64
N ASP A 181 1.33 -10.66 8.48
CA ASP A 181 0.41 -11.19 9.49
C ASP A 181 0.09 -10.14 10.58
N GLU A 182 1.11 -9.46 11.10
CA GLU A 182 0.91 -8.38 12.07
C GLU A 182 0.04 -7.25 11.52
N TRP A 183 0.24 -6.89 10.25
CA TRP A 183 -0.58 -5.90 9.56
C TRP A 183 -2.03 -6.36 9.45
N ASP A 184 -2.25 -7.61 9.03
CA ASP A 184 -3.61 -8.16 8.87
C ASP A 184 -4.35 -8.21 10.21
N ARG A 185 -3.68 -8.64 11.27
CA ARG A 185 -4.24 -8.69 12.62
C ARG A 185 -4.70 -7.31 13.09
N ARG A 186 -3.89 -6.27 12.89
CA ARG A 186 -4.23 -4.89 13.30
C ARG A 186 -5.34 -4.29 12.46
N ASN A 187 -5.30 -4.46 11.14
CA ASN A 187 -6.31 -3.88 10.25
C ASN A 187 -7.67 -4.59 10.39
N THR A 188 -7.66 -5.91 10.63
CA THR A 188 -8.89 -6.69 10.92
C THR A 188 -9.54 -6.21 12.22
N TYR A 189 -8.74 -5.92 13.25
CA TYR A 189 -9.24 -5.37 14.52
C TYR A 189 -9.90 -4.00 14.36
N HIS A 190 -9.33 -3.10 13.53
CA HIS A 190 -9.97 -1.82 13.24
C HIS A 190 -11.27 -1.96 12.45
N ARG A 191 -11.34 -2.90 11.50
CA ARG A 191 -12.57 -3.19 10.74
C ARG A 191 -13.65 -3.76 11.65
N SER A 192 -13.32 -4.66 12.57
CA SER A 192 -14.29 -5.25 13.49
C SER A 192 -14.82 -4.24 14.51
N ILE A 193 -13.98 -3.36 15.07
CA ILE A 193 -14.43 -2.26 15.92
C ILE A 193 -15.34 -1.30 15.16
N GLY A 194 -14.96 -0.92 13.92
CA GLY A 194 -15.77 -0.03 13.09
C GLY A 194 -17.16 -0.60 12.82
N LEU A 195 -17.25 -1.89 12.47
CA LEU A 195 -18.51 -2.61 12.32
C LEU A 195 -19.34 -2.62 13.61
N TRP A 196 -18.73 -2.93 14.74
CA TRP A 196 -19.41 -2.92 16.05
C TRP A 196 -19.95 -1.54 16.45
N LEU A 197 -19.18 -0.48 16.21
CA LEU A 197 -19.63 0.89 16.46
C LEU A 197 -20.81 1.28 15.55
N VAL A 198 -20.80 0.86 14.29
CA VAL A 198 -21.92 1.11 13.37
C VAL A 198 -23.17 0.36 13.83
N ILE A 199 -23.03 -0.93 14.18
CA ILE A 199 -24.15 -1.76 14.67
C ILE A 199 -24.77 -1.14 15.92
N THR A 200 -23.96 -0.78 16.91
CA THR A 200 -24.46 -0.17 18.17
C THR A 200 -25.12 1.18 17.95
N VAL A 201 -24.59 2.03 17.06
CA VAL A 201 -25.23 3.31 16.70
C VAL A 201 -26.60 3.07 16.04
N VAL A 202 -26.71 2.10 15.14
CA VAL A 202 -27.98 1.76 14.49
C VAL A 202 -29.00 1.24 15.52
N GLU A 203 -28.58 0.35 16.42
CA GLU A 203 -29.43 -0.20 17.49
C GLU A 203 -29.94 0.87 18.48
N VAL A 204 -29.21 1.96 18.70
CA VAL A 204 -29.66 3.04 19.59
C VAL A 204 -30.50 4.09 18.85
N THR A 205 -30.03 4.52 17.67
CA THR A 205 -30.65 5.63 16.94
C THR A 205 -31.99 5.25 16.31
N VAL A 206 -32.14 4.01 15.82
CA VAL A 206 -33.39 3.56 15.20
C VAL A 206 -34.54 3.51 16.22
N PRO A 207 -34.41 2.88 17.41
CA PRO A 207 -35.46 2.91 18.43
C PRO A 207 -35.76 4.31 18.96
N MET A 208 -34.74 5.16 19.15
CA MET A 208 -34.95 6.56 19.55
C MET A 208 -35.76 7.31 18.49
N TYR A 209 -35.43 7.14 17.22
CA TYR A 209 -36.17 7.73 16.10
C TYR A 209 -37.61 7.23 16.03
N VAL A 210 -37.83 5.91 16.15
CA VAL A 210 -39.17 5.30 16.17
C VAL A 210 -40.00 5.83 17.34
N ARG A 211 -39.42 5.87 18.56
CA ARG A 211 -40.09 6.37 19.76
C ARG A 211 -40.47 7.84 19.62
N TRP A 212 -39.55 8.66 19.11
CA TRP A 212 -39.79 10.08 18.85
C TRP A 212 -40.88 10.29 17.78
N ARG A 213 -40.88 9.48 16.71
CA ARG A 213 -41.91 9.53 15.66
C ARG A 213 -43.28 9.16 16.23
N ASN A 214 -43.36 8.12 17.05
CA ASN A 214 -44.61 7.70 17.69
C ASN A 214 -45.14 8.78 18.65
N GLN A 215 -44.27 9.42 19.44
CA GLN A 215 -44.66 10.53 20.31
C GLN A 215 -45.18 11.74 19.52
N ARG A 216 -44.53 12.11 18.40
CA ARG A 216 -45.05 13.16 17.50
C ARG A 216 -46.39 12.80 16.90
N GLY A 217 -46.60 11.54 16.50
CA GLY A 217 -47.88 11.04 16.01
C GLY A 217 -48.98 11.20 17.06
N HIS A 218 -48.72 10.74 18.30
CA HIS A 218 -49.64 10.87 19.42
C HIS A 218 -49.97 12.33 19.76
N SER A 219 -48.96 13.22 19.78
CA SER A 219 -49.15 14.65 20.04
C SER A 219 -50.05 15.33 19.01
N LYS A 220 -49.94 14.96 17.73
CA LYS A 220 -50.83 15.48 16.68
C LYS A 220 -52.26 14.98 16.84
N ILE A 221 -52.45 13.71 17.20
CA ILE A 221 -53.77 13.12 17.45
C ILE A 221 -54.45 13.78 18.66
N VAL A 222 -53.73 13.93 19.77
CA VAL A 222 -54.27 14.57 20.98
C VAL A 222 -54.66 16.03 20.74
N ARG A 223 -53.84 16.80 19.98
CA ARG A 223 -54.22 18.17 19.59
C ARG A 223 -55.44 18.21 18.67
N ALA A 224 -55.59 17.26 17.76
CA ALA A 224 -56.76 17.20 16.87
C ALA A 224 -58.05 16.89 17.65
N ILE A 225 -58.00 16.00 18.64
CA ILE A 225 -59.14 15.67 19.52
C ILE A 225 -59.52 16.88 20.39
N ALA A 226 -58.54 17.57 20.98
CA ALA A 226 -58.79 18.75 21.82
C ALA A 226 -59.43 19.92 21.05
N ILE A 227 -59.11 20.09 19.76
CA ILE A 227 -59.76 21.09 18.91
C ILE A 227 -61.21 20.70 18.62
N HIS A 228 -61.48 19.41 18.40
CA HIS A 228 -62.83 18.91 18.12
C HIS A 228 -63.78 19.01 19.31
N GLU A 229 -63.27 18.90 20.55
CA GLU A 229 -64.06 19.11 21.77
C GLU A 229 -64.41 20.58 22.02
N LEU A 230 -63.51 21.51 21.65
CA LEU A 230 -63.73 22.95 21.79
C LEU A 230 -64.78 23.51 20.82
N ASP A 231 -64.95 22.90 19.65
CA ASP A 231 -65.98 23.27 18.67
C ASP A 231 -67.37 22.67 18.98
N SER A 232 -67.48 21.85 20.05
CA SER A 232 -68.72 21.16 20.45
C SER A 232 -69.44 21.76 21.68
N PHE A 233 -68.95 22.90 22.17
CA PHE A 233 -69.60 23.74 23.19
C PHE A 233 -70.02 25.09 22.59
#